data_AF-A0A261AZB9-F1
#
_entry.id   AF-A0A261AZB9-F1
#
_cell.length_a   1.000
_cell.length_b   1.000
_cell.length_c   1.000
_cell.angle_alpha   90.00
_cell.angle_beta   90.00
_cell.angle_gamma   90.00
#
_symmetry.space_group_name_H-M   'P 1'
#
loop_
_entity.id
_entity.type
_entity.pdbx_description
1 polymer ?
#
loop_
_entity_poly.entity_id
_entity_poly.type
_entity_poly.pdbx_seq_one_letter_code
_entity_poly.pdbx_strand_id
1 'polypeptide(L)'
;MVDSRNGLESMWMSSENDFDENVRYFMLSGENIKIQRINSVFHVFYPAQNRKLIFTSFVDYIVEILQIPITSTEFTTDQFDGFFDFVPFISSSRQIRFYGDTGMSVRDRDSVRNIVNPDCELTFWPPIQE
;
A
#
# COMPACT_ATOMS: atom_id res chain seq x y z
N MET A 1 6.45 -7.43 -24.54
CA MET A 1 7.43 -6.40 -24.95
C MET A 1 6.66 -5.12 -25.14
N VAL A 2 6.77 -4.16 -24.23
CA VAL A 2 6.21 -2.81 -24.45
C VAL A 2 7.28 -1.81 -24.08
N ASP A 3 7.97 -1.35 -25.12
CA ASP A 3 8.76 -0.14 -25.07
C ASP A 3 7.97 0.96 -25.77
N SER A 4 7.78 2.08 -25.08
CA SER A 4 8.14 3.34 -25.75
C SER A 4 8.60 4.38 -24.72
N ARG A 5 9.93 4.40 -24.56
CA ARG A 5 10.84 5.51 -24.19
C ARG A 5 11.34 5.61 -22.75
N ASN A 6 10.92 4.72 -21.85
CA ASN A 6 11.60 4.30 -20.59
C ASN A 6 10.91 3.01 -20.10
N GLY A 7 10.67 2.09 -21.02
CA GLY A 7 9.66 1.04 -20.92
C GLY A 7 9.60 0.29 -19.59
N LEU A 8 8.38 -0.06 -19.19
CA LEU A 8 8.13 -0.86 -18.01
C LEU A 8 8.56 -2.31 -18.30
N GLU A 9 9.75 -2.68 -17.84
CA GLU A 9 10.20 -4.07 -17.90
C GLU A 9 9.39 -4.89 -16.90
N SER A 10 8.75 -5.95 -17.39
CA SER A 10 7.97 -6.86 -16.55
C SER A 10 8.36 -8.31 -16.81
N MET A 11 8.77 -8.98 -15.73
CA MET A 11 9.05 -10.40 -15.72
C MET A 11 7.97 -11.12 -14.92
N TRP A 12 7.53 -12.24 -15.46
CA TRP A 12 6.47 -13.07 -14.90
C TRP A 12 7.04 -14.41 -14.49
N MET A 13 6.88 -14.77 -13.23
CA MET A 13 7.22 -16.09 -12.73
C MET A 13 6.02 -16.67 -12.02
N SER A 14 5.59 -17.85 -12.45
CA SER A 14 4.65 -18.71 -11.74
C SER A 14 5.48 -19.72 -10.96
N SER A 15 5.28 -19.85 -9.66
CA SER A 15 5.93 -20.90 -8.88
C SER A 15 5.06 -22.17 -8.90
N GLU A 16 5.67 -23.35 -9.04
CA GLU A 16 4.96 -24.64 -9.12
C GLU A 16 4.44 -25.17 -7.77
N ASN A 17 4.60 -24.41 -6.67
CA ASN A 17 4.06 -24.79 -5.37
C ASN A 17 2.65 -24.22 -5.22
N ASP A 18 1.71 -25.04 -4.71
CA ASP A 18 0.24 -24.84 -4.56
C ASP A 18 -0.25 -23.56 -3.81
N PHE A 19 0.59 -22.57 -3.61
CA PHE A 19 0.16 -21.21 -3.31
C PHE A 19 0.06 -20.46 -4.65
N ASP A 20 -1.04 -19.74 -4.88
CA ASP A 20 -1.33 -18.94 -6.09
C ASP A 20 -0.38 -17.72 -6.26
N GLU A 21 0.93 -17.95 -6.10
CA GLU A 21 2.00 -16.98 -6.07
C GLU A 21 2.34 -16.53 -7.48
N ASN A 22 1.67 -15.45 -7.91
CA ASN A 22 2.01 -14.74 -9.13
C ASN A 22 2.92 -13.57 -8.77
N VAL A 23 4.20 -13.66 -9.15
CA VAL A 23 5.16 -12.57 -8.94
C VAL A 23 5.36 -11.80 -10.23
N ARG A 24 5.29 -10.47 -10.12
CA ARG A 24 5.68 -9.52 -11.16
C ARG A 24 6.73 -8.56 -10.63
N TYR A 25 7.69 -8.23 -11.47
CA TYR A 25 8.63 -7.14 -11.23
C TYR A 25 8.29 -5.99 -12.18
N PHE A 26 8.40 -4.76 -11.69
CA PHE A 26 8.18 -3.52 -12.44
C PHE A 26 9.35 -2.59 -12.15
N MET A 27 9.72 -1.78 -13.13
CA MET A 27 10.68 -0.69 -12.91
C MET A 27 9.93 0.65 -12.95
N LEU A 28 9.96 1.42 -11.86
CA LEU A 28 9.38 2.76 -11.80
C LEU A 28 10.46 3.75 -11.36
N SER A 29 10.74 4.76 -12.18
CA SER A 29 11.77 5.77 -11.91
C SER A 29 13.17 5.18 -11.64
N GLY A 30 13.51 4.07 -12.30
CA GLY A 30 14.79 3.37 -12.09
C GLY A 30 14.82 2.41 -10.90
N GLU A 31 13.70 2.28 -10.17
CA GLU A 31 13.60 1.43 -9.00
C GLU A 31 12.81 0.15 -9.29
N ASN A 32 13.30 -0.98 -8.75
CA ASN A 32 12.60 -2.26 -8.86
C ASN A 32 11.47 -2.36 -7.84
N ILE A 33 10.25 -2.49 -8.33
CA ILE A 33 9.05 -2.80 -7.56
C ILE A 33 8.71 -4.27 -7.81
N LYS A 34 8.55 -5.05 -6.74
CA LYS A 34 8.02 -6.41 -6.83
C LYS A 34 6.56 -6.39 -6.40
N ILE A 35 5.65 -6.92 -7.21
CA ILE A 35 4.27 -7.21 -6.84
C ILE A 35 4.12 -8.72 -6.77
N GLN A 36 3.72 -9.23 -5.61
CA GLN A 36 3.45 -10.65 -5.40
C GLN A 36 1.98 -10.81 -5.05
N ARG A 37 1.24 -11.56 -5.86
CA ARG A 37 -0.09 -12.00 -5.48
C ARG A 37 0.06 -13.23 -4.58
N ILE A 38 -0.54 -13.23 -3.40
CA ILE A 38 -0.69 -14.40 -2.55
C ILE A 38 -2.19 -14.53 -2.29
N ASN A 39 -2.83 -15.60 -2.76
CA ASN A 39 -4.28 -15.77 -2.74
C ASN A 39 -5.02 -14.60 -3.41
N SER A 40 -5.83 -13.83 -2.67
CA SER A 40 -6.56 -12.65 -3.15
C SER A 40 -5.87 -11.32 -2.80
N VAL A 41 -4.63 -11.35 -2.29
CA VAL A 41 -3.90 -10.18 -1.80
C VAL A 41 -2.73 -9.87 -2.73
N PHE A 42 -2.56 -8.60 -3.08
CA PHE A 42 -1.38 -8.10 -3.79
C PHE A 42 -0.42 -7.45 -2.79
N HIS A 43 0.76 -8.03 -2.62
CA HIS A 43 1.86 -7.49 -1.84
C HIS A 43 2.78 -6.68 -2.76
N VAL A 44 2.99 -5.41 -2.43
CA VAL A 44 3.87 -4.52 -3.20
C VAL A 44 5.12 -4.22 -2.37
N PHE A 45 6.28 -4.56 -2.90
CA PHE A 45 7.60 -4.29 -2.32
C PHE A 45 8.29 -3.23 -3.16
N TYR A 46 8.75 -2.17 -2.51
CA TYR A 46 9.41 -1.03 -3.14
C TYR A 46 10.61 -0.56 -2.29
N PRO A 47 11.61 0.09 -2.91
CA PRO A 47 12.74 0.65 -2.18
C PRO A 47 12.33 1.86 -1.35
N ALA A 48 12.96 2.02 -0.18
CA ALA A 48 12.60 3.02 0.81
C ALA A 48 12.71 4.47 0.28
N GLN A 49 13.70 4.74 -0.56
CA GLN A 49 14.06 6.08 -1.04
C GLN A 49 12.95 6.75 -1.87
N ASN A 50 12.08 5.97 -2.51
CA ASN A 50 11.02 6.45 -3.41
C ASN A 50 9.62 5.95 -3.02
N ARG A 51 9.45 5.48 -1.78
CA ARG A 51 8.20 4.87 -1.28
C ARG A 51 6.96 5.72 -1.51
N LYS A 52 7.05 7.04 -1.28
CA LYS A 52 5.97 8.00 -1.51
C LYS A 52 5.52 8.02 -2.96
N LEU A 53 6.45 8.29 -3.87
CA LEU A 53 6.17 8.33 -5.31
C LEU A 53 5.56 7.03 -5.82
N ILE A 54 6.09 5.88 -5.39
CA ILE A 54 5.64 4.57 -5.84
C ILE A 54 4.23 4.27 -5.33
N PHE A 55 3.96 4.51 -4.04
CA PHE A 55 2.65 4.25 -3.44
C PHE A 55 1.56 5.13 -4.07
N THR A 56 1.83 6.43 -4.23
CA THR A 56 0.86 7.36 -4.82
C THR A 56 0.55 6.97 -6.26
N SER A 57 1.58 6.69 -7.07
CA SER A 57 1.39 6.26 -8.46
C SER A 57 0.58 4.97 -8.57
N PHE A 58 0.73 4.06 -7.61
CA PHE A 58 -0.03 2.80 -7.58
C PHE A 58 -1.50 3.03 -7.22
N VAL A 59 -1.77 3.86 -6.22
CA VAL A 59 -3.14 4.24 -5.83
C VAL A 59 -3.85 4.95 -6.98
N ASP A 60 -3.19 5.95 -7.58
CA ASP A 60 -3.73 6.70 -8.71
C ASP A 60 -4.05 5.76 -9.88
N TYR A 61 -3.16 4.82 -10.19
CA TYR A 61 -3.42 3.83 -11.24
C TYR A 61 -4.63 2.94 -10.94
N ILE A 62 -4.80 2.46 -9.71
CA ILE A 62 -5.95 1.62 -9.32
C ILE A 62 -7.26 2.41 -9.41
N VAL A 63 -7.28 3.60 -8.83
CA VAL A 63 -8.50 4.40 -8.69
C VAL A 63 -8.87 5.08 -10.01
N GLU A 64 -7.93 5.72 -10.68
CA GLU A 64 -8.21 6.55 -11.85
C GLU A 64 -8.21 5.73 -13.15
N ILE A 65 -7.25 4.82 -13.32
CA ILE A 65 -7.08 4.09 -14.58
C ILE A 65 -7.92 2.81 -14.60
N LEU A 66 -7.83 1.99 -13.54
CA LEU A 66 -8.59 0.75 -13.48
C LEU A 66 -10.04 0.97 -13.02
N GLN A 67 -10.36 2.14 -12.46
CA GLN A 67 -11.67 2.46 -11.88
C GLN A 67 -12.09 1.47 -10.80
N ILE A 68 -11.11 0.87 -10.10
CA ILE A 68 -11.36 -0.08 -9.01
C ILE A 68 -11.29 0.70 -7.70
N PRO A 69 -12.39 0.80 -6.94
CA PRO A 69 -12.36 1.49 -5.66
C PRO A 69 -11.54 0.68 -4.65
N ILE A 70 -10.59 1.34 -3.98
CA ILE A 70 -9.91 0.78 -2.83
C ILE A 70 -10.90 0.79 -1.66
N THR A 71 -11.36 -0.38 -1.25
CA THR A 71 -12.38 -0.50 -0.19
C THR A 71 -11.78 -0.68 1.19
N SER A 72 -10.63 -1.35 1.28
CA SER A 72 -9.90 -1.62 2.50
C SER A 72 -8.41 -1.40 2.28
N THR A 73 -7.73 -0.83 3.28
CA THR A 73 -6.27 -0.68 3.29
C THR A 73 -5.71 -1.15 4.63
N GLU A 74 -4.58 -1.86 4.59
CA GLU A 74 -3.89 -2.35 5.79
C GLU A 74 -2.44 -1.88 5.75
N PHE A 75 -2.00 -1.25 6.85
CA PHE A 75 -0.62 -0.86 7.07
C PHE A 75 -0.04 -1.73 8.18
N THR A 76 1.04 -2.44 7.86
CA THR A 76 1.85 -3.19 8.84
C THR A 76 3.25 -2.61 8.83
N THR A 77 3.69 -2.07 9.96
CA THR A 77 4.95 -1.33 10.06
C THR A 77 5.63 -1.53 11.42
N ASP A 78 6.96 -1.58 11.41
CA ASP A 78 7.77 -1.48 12.63
C ASP A 78 7.84 0.02 12.96
N GLN A 79 7.10 0.46 13.97
CA GLN A 79 6.81 1.88 14.26
C GLN A 79 5.96 2.58 13.21
N PHE A 80 5.13 3.49 13.70
CA PHE A 80 4.18 4.30 12.93
C PHE A 80 4.85 5.52 12.23
N ASP A 81 6.11 5.39 11.83
CA ASP A 81 6.84 6.47 11.18
C ASP A 81 6.66 6.43 9.65
N GLY A 82 6.36 7.59 9.07
CA GLY A 82 6.25 7.77 7.62
C GLY A 82 4.98 7.17 6.98
N PHE A 83 4.08 6.51 7.72
CA PHE A 83 2.83 6.01 7.12
C PHE A 83 1.78 7.12 6.92
N PHE A 84 1.81 8.19 7.73
CA PHE A 84 0.87 9.32 7.59
C PHE A 84 0.95 9.97 6.21
N ASP A 85 2.12 9.92 5.57
CA ASP A 85 2.32 10.40 4.21
C ASP A 85 1.42 9.69 3.19
N PHE A 86 0.91 8.48 3.49
CA PHE A 86 0.07 7.69 2.60
C PHE A 86 -1.43 7.85 2.87
N VAL A 87 -1.82 8.30 4.07
CA VAL A 87 -3.22 8.38 4.50
C VAL A 87 -4.08 9.27 3.59
N PRO A 88 -3.61 10.44 3.09
CA PRO A 88 -4.40 11.25 2.18
C PRO A 88 -4.81 10.51 0.89
N PHE A 89 -3.95 9.65 0.38
CA PHE A 89 -4.16 8.96 -0.90
C PHE A 89 -5.20 7.83 -0.81
N ILE A 90 -5.39 7.28 0.38
CA ILE A 90 -6.37 6.21 0.67
C ILE A 90 -7.53 6.72 1.55
N SER A 91 -7.72 8.04 1.64
CA SER A 91 -8.72 8.70 2.48
C SER A 91 -10.17 8.33 2.12
N SER A 92 -10.41 7.83 0.91
CA SER A 92 -11.70 7.36 0.41
C SER A 92 -12.01 5.89 0.73
N SER A 93 -11.05 5.15 1.30
CA SER A 93 -11.25 3.75 1.72
C SER A 93 -12.35 3.65 2.77
N ARG A 94 -13.17 2.59 2.70
CA ARG A 94 -14.21 2.32 3.71
C ARG A 94 -13.63 1.81 5.01
N GLN A 95 -12.48 1.16 4.95
CA GLN A 95 -11.80 0.60 6.11
C GLN A 95 -10.30 0.81 5.99
N ILE A 96 -9.66 1.25 7.08
CA ILE A 96 -8.21 1.36 7.16
C ILE A 96 -7.74 0.77 8.48
N ARG A 97 -6.81 -0.18 8.40
CA ARG A 97 -6.24 -0.87 9.56
C ARG A 97 -4.76 -0.53 9.71
N PHE A 98 -4.35 -0.21 10.92
CA PHE A 98 -2.99 0.14 11.29
C PHE A 98 -2.47 -0.87 12.31
N TYR A 99 -1.46 -1.64 11.91
CA TYR A 99 -0.77 -2.63 12.74
C TYR A 99 0.69 -2.20 12.93
N GLY A 100 1.07 -1.99 14.18
CA GLY A 100 2.42 -1.67 14.61
C GLY A 100 2.94 -2.65 15.65
N ASP A 101 4.24 -2.55 15.96
CA ASP A 101 4.87 -3.16 17.13
C ASP A 101 4.50 -2.42 18.44
N THR A 102 4.20 -1.13 18.34
CA THR A 102 3.84 -0.22 19.43
C THR A 102 2.52 0.50 19.14
N GLY A 103 1.82 0.96 20.18
CA GLY A 103 0.51 1.59 20.02
C GLY A 103 0.61 3.00 19.43
N MET A 104 -0.17 3.29 18.39
CA MET A 104 -0.22 4.63 17.78
C MET A 104 -0.66 5.67 18.82
N SER A 105 0.04 6.81 18.90
CA SER A 105 -0.29 7.88 19.85
C SER A 105 -1.68 8.47 19.61
N VAL A 106 -2.29 9.08 20.65
CA VAL A 106 -3.61 9.73 20.52
C VAL A 106 -3.59 10.83 19.45
N ARG A 107 -2.54 11.67 19.47
CA ARG A 107 -2.37 12.78 18.52
C ARG A 107 -2.35 12.30 17.07
N ASP A 108 -1.68 11.19 16.84
CA ASP A 108 -1.54 10.58 15.53
C ASP A 108 -2.86 9.98 15.04
N ARG A 109 -3.57 9.26 15.91
CA ARG A 109 -4.92 8.74 15.61
C ARG A 109 -5.87 9.88 15.24
N ASP A 110 -5.83 10.99 15.95
CA ASP A 110 -6.67 12.15 15.67
C ASP A 110 -6.29 12.82 14.34
N SER A 111 -4.99 12.84 14.01
CA SER A 111 -4.51 13.34 12.73
C SER A 111 -5.03 12.50 11.56
N VAL A 112 -5.01 11.16 11.70
CA VAL A 112 -5.60 10.23 10.71
C VAL A 112 -7.11 10.46 10.56
N ARG A 113 -7.84 10.55 11.68
CA ARG A 113 -9.30 10.78 11.68
C ARG A 113 -9.70 12.06 10.95
N ASN A 114 -8.87 13.10 11.03
CA ASN A 114 -9.14 14.38 10.36
C ASN A 114 -8.88 14.35 8.85
N ILE A 115 -8.16 13.35 8.35
CA ILE A 115 -7.82 13.21 6.92
C ILE A 115 -8.79 12.29 6.20
N VAL A 116 -9.20 11.19 6.85
CA VAL A 116 -10.02 10.16 6.21
C VAL A 116 -11.51 10.54 6.19
N ASN A 117 -12.29 9.84 5.36
CA ASN A 117 -13.75 9.96 5.37
C ASN A 117 -14.31 9.69 6.79
N PRO A 118 -15.23 10.52 7.32
CA PRO A 118 -15.88 10.28 8.61
C PRO A 118 -16.54 8.91 8.76
N ASP A 119 -17.01 8.31 7.66
CA ASP A 119 -17.62 6.98 7.64
C ASP A 119 -16.59 5.85 7.53
N CYS A 120 -15.29 6.16 7.51
CA CYS A 120 -14.21 5.18 7.43
C CYS A 120 -14.08 4.40 8.76
N GLU A 121 -14.12 3.08 8.67
CA GLU A 121 -13.81 2.21 9.79
C GLU A 121 -12.30 2.18 10.05
N LEU A 122 -11.87 2.76 11.18
CA LEU A 122 -10.46 2.84 11.58
C LEU A 122 -10.12 1.84 12.69
N THR A 123 -9.14 0.99 12.43
CA THR A 123 -8.60 0.04 13.43
C THR A 123 -7.14 0.37 13.72
N PHE A 124 -6.78 0.45 15.00
CA PHE A 124 -5.41 0.71 15.45
C PHE A 124 -4.96 -0.38 16.42
N TRP A 125 -3.88 -1.08 16.09
CA TRP A 125 -3.31 -2.14 16.92
C TRP A 125 -1.78 -2.03 17.00
N PRO A 126 -1.16 -2.29 18.17
CA PRO A 126 -1.79 -2.57 19.45
C PRO A 126 -2.56 -1.35 20.01
N PRO A 127 -3.47 -1.56 20.98
CA PRO A 127 -4.12 -0.46 21.69
C PRO A 127 -3.09 0.39 22.45
N ILE A 128 -3.44 1.64 22.76
CA ILE A 128 -2.62 2.47 23.66
C ILE A 128 -2.61 1.79 25.04
N GLN A 129 -1.43 1.63 25.64
CA GLN A 129 -1.32 1.27 27.06
C GLN A 129 -1.67 2.52 27.87
N GLU A 130 -2.74 2.44 28.66
CA GLU A 130 -3.16 3.49 29.61
C GLU A 130 -2.17 3.64 30.78
#